data_AF-A0A7S1TMY1-F1
#
_entry.id   AF-A0A7S1TMY1-F1
#
_cell.length_a   1.000
_cell.length_b   1.000
_cell.length_c   1.000
_cell.angle_alpha   90.00
_cell.angle_beta   90.00
_cell.angle_gamma   90.00
#
_symmetry.space_group_name_H-M   'P 1'
#
loop_
_entity.id
_entity.type
_entity.pdbx_description
1 polymer ?
#
loop_
_entity_poly.entity_id
_entity_poly.type
_entity_poly.pdbx_seq_one_letter_code
_entity_poly.pdbx_strand_id
1 'polypeptide(L)'
;MMADNRMKISFLLNKEPEQDALHGHALSKESDARAGRQSSRRYWSKHEDELLRSLVEKHGRGKWTLLAQQFDDRSACQLRCRWAYAVSNSRSQRPFTPEEDRFILEQYSLAGSRWTLIAGLMEDRLGNDVKNRIRLLERRRRRESGPIRVDRKS
;
A
#
# COMPACT_ATOMS: atom_id res chain seq x y z
N MET A 1 16.10 -3.19 19.25
CA MET A 1 15.49 -2.74 20.51
C MET A 1 14.21 -1.99 20.18
N MET A 2 13.02 -2.49 20.57
CA MET A 2 11.70 -1.89 20.24
C MET A 2 10.98 -1.32 21.48
N ALA A 3 11.74 -0.83 22.45
CA ALA A 3 11.27 -0.71 23.84
C ALA A 3 10.44 0.55 24.17
N ASP A 4 10.23 1.51 23.26
CA ASP A 4 9.50 2.74 23.65
C ASP A 4 8.60 3.37 22.57
N ASN A 5 7.92 2.52 21.79
CA ASN A 5 7.01 2.97 20.74
C ASN A 5 5.69 3.59 21.26
N ARG A 6 5.31 3.30 22.52
CA ARG A 6 4.10 3.84 23.17
C ARG A 6 4.19 5.35 23.45
N MET A 7 5.36 5.82 23.89
CA MET A 7 5.62 7.26 24.03
C MET A 7 5.73 7.95 22.68
N LYS A 8 6.32 7.29 21.68
CA LYS A 8 6.46 7.84 20.32
C LYS A 8 5.11 8.00 19.60
N ILE A 9 4.18 7.05 19.73
CA ILE A 9 2.83 7.21 19.18
C ILE A 9 2.11 8.36 19.90
N SER A 10 1.99 8.32 21.23
CA SER A 10 1.28 9.36 21.97
C SER A 10 1.83 10.77 21.69
N PHE A 11 3.14 10.92 21.57
CA PHE A 11 3.79 12.16 21.13
C PHE A 11 3.41 12.57 19.70
N LEU A 12 3.40 11.64 18.75
CA LEU A 12 2.99 11.91 17.36
C LEU A 12 1.48 12.16 17.21
N LEU A 13 0.65 11.68 18.15
CA LEU A 13 -0.79 11.93 18.17
C LEU A 13 -1.14 13.29 18.78
N ASN A 14 -0.27 13.85 19.61
CA ASN A 14 -0.46 15.11 20.34
C ASN A 14 0.36 16.28 19.79
N LYS A 15 1.01 16.15 18.63
CA LYS A 15 1.70 17.28 18.00
C LYS A 15 0.68 18.25 17.39
N GLU A 16 0.55 19.43 17.99
CA GLU A 16 0.01 20.63 17.37
C GLU A 16 0.74 20.92 16.03
N PRO A 17 0.03 21.42 15.00
CA PRO A 17 0.59 21.64 13.68
C PRO A 17 1.40 22.95 13.66
N GLU A 18 2.63 22.92 14.17
CA GLU A 18 3.56 24.03 13.98
C GLU A 18 4.34 23.89 12.65
N GLN A 19 4.53 25.03 12.00
CA GLN A 19 4.72 25.21 10.58
C GLN A 19 6.13 24.84 10.09
N ASP A 20 6.20 23.94 9.10
CA ASP A 20 7.29 23.93 8.11
C ASP A 20 6.68 24.20 6.73
N ALA A 21 6.55 25.49 6.44
CA ALA A 21 6.52 25.98 5.08
C ALA A 21 7.94 25.89 4.50
N LEU A 22 8.14 25.03 3.49
CA LEU A 22 9.01 25.21 2.31
C LEU A 22 9.40 23.84 1.74
N HIS A 23 8.53 23.27 0.91
CA HIS A 23 8.89 22.60 -0.33
C HIS A 23 7.78 22.89 -1.33
N GLY A 24 7.88 24.05 -1.97
CA GLY A 24 7.07 24.40 -3.12
C GLY A 24 7.44 23.50 -4.30
N HIS A 25 6.52 22.61 -4.67
CA HIS A 25 6.38 22.20 -6.05
C HIS A 25 4.91 22.23 -6.40
N ALA A 26 4.52 23.35 -7.01
CA ALA A 26 3.22 23.54 -7.62
C ALA A 26 3.02 22.46 -8.67
N LEU A 27 2.22 21.43 -8.36
CA LEU A 27 1.66 20.56 -9.37
C LEU A 27 0.42 21.26 -9.91
N SER A 28 0.61 21.90 -11.06
CA SER A 28 -0.41 22.40 -11.95
C SER A 28 -1.58 21.42 -12.04
N LYS A 29 -2.77 21.93 -11.75
CA LYS A 29 -4.03 21.33 -12.17
C LYS A 29 -4.11 21.46 -13.69
N GLU A 30 -3.56 20.51 -14.42
CA GLU A 30 -3.94 20.32 -15.81
C GLU A 30 -5.07 19.28 -15.87
N SER A 31 -6.21 19.78 -16.31
CA SER A 31 -7.44 19.07 -16.58
C SER A 31 -7.31 18.27 -17.87
N ASP A 32 -7.18 16.95 -17.78
CA ASP A 32 -7.49 16.07 -18.91
C ASP A 32 -8.92 15.54 -18.77
N ALA A 33 -9.85 16.41 -19.16
CA ALA A 33 -11.18 16.00 -19.56
C ALA A 33 -11.10 15.39 -20.97
N ARG A 34 -11.08 14.05 -21.07
CA ARG A 34 -11.69 13.33 -22.21
C ARG A 34 -11.87 11.84 -21.95
N ALA A 35 -13.12 11.42 -22.20
CA ALA A 35 -13.61 10.07 -22.42
C ALA A 35 -13.66 9.12 -21.21
N GLY A 36 -14.88 8.99 -20.67
CA GLY A 36 -15.28 7.84 -19.88
C GLY A 36 -15.06 6.54 -20.65
N ARG A 37 -14.05 5.77 -20.25
CA ARG A 37 -14.05 4.32 -20.42
C ARG A 37 -14.04 3.74 -19.01
N GLN A 38 -15.11 3.03 -18.69
CA GLN A 38 -15.26 2.31 -17.43
C GLN A 38 -13.99 1.48 -17.20
N SER A 39 -13.22 1.87 -16.19
CA SER A 39 -12.07 1.12 -15.69
C SER A 39 -12.59 -0.20 -15.12
N SER A 40 -12.80 -1.19 -15.99
CA SER A 40 -13.01 -2.56 -15.57
C SER A 40 -11.81 -2.94 -14.70
N ARG A 41 -12.08 -3.62 -13.58
CA ARG A 41 -11.06 -4.16 -12.66
C ARG A 41 -10.27 -5.29 -13.34
N ARG A 42 -9.69 -5.03 -14.51
CA ARG A 42 -8.89 -5.99 -15.26
C ARG A 42 -7.59 -6.23 -14.51
N TYR A 43 -7.38 -7.49 -14.17
CA TYR A 43 -6.16 -7.98 -13.56
C TYR A 43 -4.95 -7.64 -14.44
N TRP A 44 -3.80 -7.36 -13.84
CA TRP A 44 -2.55 -7.15 -14.57
C TRP A 44 -1.96 -8.51 -14.93
N SER A 45 -1.73 -8.75 -16.22
CA SER A 45 -1.04 -9.93 -16.68
C SER A 45 0.47 -9.83 -16.41
N LYS A 46 1.15 -10.98 -16.33
CA LYS A 46 2.61 -11.02 -16.20
C LYS A 46 3.31 -10.29 -17.35
N HIS A 47 2.77 -10.40 -18.56
CA HIS A 47 3.29 -9.74 -19.76
C HIS A 47 3.18 -8.22 -19.64
N GLU A 48 2.02 -7.69 -19.21
CA GLU A 48 1.85 -6.25 -18.96
C GLU A 48 2.80 -5.73 -17.87
N ASP A 49 3.03 -6.52 -16.80
CA ASP A 49 3.97 -6.15 -15.75
C ASP A 49 5.43 -6.17 -16.23
N GLU A 50 5.80 -7.11 -17.10
CA GLU A 50 7.12 -7.21 -17.72
C GLU A 50 7.38 -6.02 -18.64
N LEU A 51 6.39 -5.69 -19.49
CA LEU A 51 6.43 -4.55 -20.37
C LEU A 51 6.52 -3.24 -19.57
N LEU A 52 5.74 -3.10 -18.50
CA LEU A 52 5.82 -1.93 -17.63
C LEU A 52 7.22 -1.81 -16.97
N ARG A 53 7.79 -2.93 -16.50
CA ARG A 53 9.15 -2.95 -15.92
C ARG A 53 10.20 -2.51 -16.92
N SER A 54 10.24 -3.10 -18.12
CA SER A 54 11.22 -2.78 -19.15
C SER A 54 11.09 -1.33 -19.63
N LEU A 55 9.87 -0.83 -19.78
CA LEU A 55 9.61 0.54 -20.19
C LEU A 55 10.04 1.57 -19.14
N VAL A 56 9.81 1.30 -17.85
CA VAL A 56 10.26 2.17 -16.76
C VAL A 56 11.78 2.14 -16.61
N GLU A 57 12.41 0.98 -16.81
CA GLU A 57 13.87 0.84 -16.81
C GLU A 57 14.50 1.63 -17.97
N LYS A 58 13.92 1.55 -19.17
CA LYS A 58 14.40 2.25 -20.37
C LYS A 58 14.20 3.77 -20.34
N HIS A 59 13.03 4.25 -19.90
CA HIS A 59 12.65 5.67 -20.04
C HIS A 59 12.72 6.47 -18.73
N GLY A 60 12.87 5.79 -17.60
CA GLY A 60 12.82 6.36 -16.26
C GLY A 60 11.40 6.44 -15.69
N ARG A 61 11.33 6.63 -14.37
CA ARG A 61 10.07 6.80 -13.63
C ARG A 61 9.48 8.18 -13.95
N GLY A 62 8.19 8.26 -14.29
CA GLY A 62 7.47 9.53 -14.45
C GLY A 62 6.87 9.78 -15.83
N LYS A 63 7.38 9.14 -16.89
CA LYS A 63 6.89 9.32 -18.27
C LYS A 63 5.64 8.48 -18.59
N TRP A 64 4.68 8.42 -17.67
CA TRP A 64 3.53 7.50 -17.74
C TRP A 64 2.67 7.69 -18.98
N THR A 65 2.51 8.91 -19.48
CA THR A 65 1.75 9.21 -20.70
C THR A 65 2.41 8.62 -21.94
N LEU A 66 3.75 8.70 -22.03
CA LEU A 66 4.52 8.06 -23.09
C LEU A 66 4.43 6.53 -22.98
N LEU A 67 4.54 5.99 -21.77
CA LEU A 67 4.45 4.55 -21.56
C LEU A 67 3.07 4.00 -21.88
N ALA A 68 1.99 4.75 -21.59
CA ALA A 68 0.62 4.36 -21.88
C ALA A 68 0.35 4.16 -23.38
N GLN A 69 1.10 4.82 -24.27
CA GLN A 69 0.99 4.62 -25.71
C GLN A 69 1.42 3.22 -26.16
N GLN A 70 2.18 2.51 -25.32
CA GLN A 70 2.63 1.13 -25.58
C GLN A 70 1.64 0.08 -25.05
N PHE A 71 0.52 0.51 -24.46
CA PHE A 71 -0.53 -0.37 -23.97
C PHE A 71 -1.85 -0.03 -24.67
N ASP A 72 -2.55 -1.04 -25.17
CA ASP A 72 -3.81 -0.83 -25.90
C ASP A 72 -4.94 -0.30 -24.99
N ASP A 73 -5.03 -0.83 -23.76
CA ASP A 73 -6.15 -0.61 -22.84
C ASP A 73 -5.74 -0.10 -21.45
N ARG A 74 -4.51 0.41 -21.28
CA ARG A 74 -4.03 0.91 -19.98
C ARG A 74 -3.74 2.40 -20.03
N SER A 75 -4.31 3.14 -19.08
CA SER A 75 -4.05 4.57 -18.93
C SER A 75 -2.76 4.84 -18.15
N ALA A 76 -2.18 6.03 -18.36
CA ALA A 76 -1.02 6.51 -17.61
C ALA A 76 -1.24 6.47 -16.08
N CYS A 77 -2.45 6.81 -15.63
CA CYS A 77 -2.82 6.73 -14.22
C CYS A 77 -2.75 5.28 -13.71
N GLN A 78 -3.24 4.30 -14.48
CA GLN A 78 -3.17 2.88 -14.13
C GLN A 78 -1.73 2.38 -14.05
N LEU A 79 -0.88 2.74 -15.02
CA LEU A 79 0.55 2.36 -15.02
C LEU A 79 1.28 2.91 -13.80
N ARG A 80 1.06 4.19 -13.47
CA ARG A 80 1.65 4.82 -12.27
C ARG A 80 1.22 4.10 -11.00
N CYS A 81 -0.08 3.84 -10.85
CA CYS A 81 -0.61 3.12 -9.70
C CYS A 81 -0.05 1.69 -9.61
N ARG A 82 0.08 0.99 -10.74
CA ARG A 82 0.64 -0.35 -10.79
C ARG A 82 2.12 -0.37 -10.41
N TRP A 83 2.89 0.58 -10.94
CA TRP A 83 4.31 0.71 -10.61
C TRP A 83 4.51 1.00 -9.12
N ALA A 84 3.72 1.91 -8.55
CA ALA A 84 3.76 2.20 -7.12
C ALA A 84 3.48 0.94 -6.28
N TYR A 85 2.48 0.13 -6.68
CA TYR A 85 2.21 -1.15 -6.04
C TYR A 85 3.39 -2.12 -6.17
N ALA A 86 3.95 -2.30 -7.37
CA ALA A 86 5.08 -3.19 -7.61
C ALA A 86 6.31 -2.81 -6.78
N VAL A 87 6.64 -1.51 -6.70
CA VAL A 87 7.73 -0.98 -5.88
C VAL A 87 7.47 -1.15 -4.38
N SER A 88 6.21 -1.00 -3.94
CA SER A 88 5.88 -1.30 -2.53
C SER A 88 6.04 -2.79 -2.21
N ASN A 89 5.60 -3.67 -3.12
CA ASN A 89 5.68 -5.12 -2.92
C ASN A 89 7.13 -5.61 -2.96
N SER A 90 8.01 -5.01 -3.77
CA SER A 90 9.42 -5.39 -3.82
C SER A 90 10.19 -5.04 -2.54
N ARG A 91 9.80 -3.99 -1.81
CA ARG A 91 10.42 -3.63 -0.52
C ARG A 91 10.02 -4.56 0.62
N SER A 92 8.83 -5.18 0.56
CA SER A 92 8.22 -5.89 1.68
C SER A 92 8.23 -7.42 1.54
N GLN A 93 9.26 -7.98 0.91
CA GLN A 93 9.33 -9.43 0.58
C GLN A 93 9.52 -10.35 1.79
N ARG A 94 9.96 -9.85 2.95
CA ARG A 94 10.15 -10.69 4.13
C ARG A 94 8.83 -11.03 4.82
N PRO A 95 8.61 -12.28 5.26
CA PRO A 95 7.40 -12.66 6.00
C PRO A 95 7.29 -11.86 7.30
N PHE A 96 6.05 -11.68 7.78
CA PHE A 96 5.80 -11.08 9.10
C PHE A 96 6.13 -12.07 10.20
N THR A 97 6.91 -11.65 11.19
CA THR A 97 7.18 -12.45 12.39
C THR A 97 6.05 -12.30 13.41
N PRO A 98 5.88 -13.27 14.35
CA PRO A 98 4.91 -13.15 15.43
C PRO A 98 5.13 -11.91 16.31
N GLU A 99 6.37 -11.46 16.48
CA GLU A 99 6.73 -10.24 17.22
C GLU A 99 6.15 -9.02 16.52
N GLU A 100 6.29 -8.94 15.20
CA GLU A 100 5.71 -7.87 14.40
C GLU A 100 4.18 -7.89 14.43
N ASP A 101 3.56 -9.08 14.43
CA ASP A 101 2.11 -9.19 14.56
C ASP A 101 1.61 -8.64 15.89
N ARG A 102 2.26 -9.01 17.00
CA ARG A 102 1.94 -8.47 18.33
C ARG A 102 2.07 -6.95 18.33
N PHE A 103 3.17 -6.44 17.80
CA PHE A 103 3.42 -5.01 17.69
C PHE A 103 2.34 -4.29 16.87
N ILE A 104 2.04 -4.81 15.68
CA ILE A 104 1.04 -4.23 14.78
C ILE A 104 -0.35 -4.18 15.44
N LEU A 105 -0.74 -5.24 16.15
CA LEU A 105 -2.03 -5.29 16.85
C LEU A 105 -2.09 -4.31 18.02
N GLU A 106 -1.01 -4.19 18.79
CA GLU A 106 -0.92 -3.22 19.89
C GLU A 106 -0.97 -1.79 19.37
N GLN A 107 -0.17 -1.46 18.35
CA GLN A 107 -0.19 -0.11 17.78
C GLN A 107 -1.51 0.18 17.07
N TYR A 108 -2.17 -0.83 16.50
CA TYR A 108 -3.48 -0.66 15.89
C TYR A 108 -4.58 -0.34 16.92
N SER A 109 -4.52 -0.92 18.12
CA SER A 109 -5.50 -0.59 19.18
C SER A 109 -5.34 0.85 19.68
N LEU A 110 -4.12 1.39 19.65
CA LEU A 110 -3.80 2.76 20.06
C LEU A 110 -4.06 3.78 18.93
N ALA A 111 -3.58 3.47 17.72
CA ALA A 111 -3.55 4.39 16.61
C ALA A 111 -4.74 4.25 15.65
N GLY A 112 -5.47 3.13 15.64
CA GLY A 112 -6.49 2.85 14.64
C GLY A 112 -5.91 2.74 13.23
N SER A 113 -6.67 3.18 12.21
CA SER A 113 -6.32 3.00 10.79
C SER A 113 -5.19 3.90 10.25
N ARG A 114 -4.33 4.41 11.12
CA ARG A 114 -3.15 5.22 10.77
C ARG A 114 -1.99 4.33 10.32
N TRP A 115 -2.16 3.65 9.20
CA TRP A 115 -1.23 2.62 8.73
C TRP A 115 0.17 3.14 8.46
N THR A 116 0.30 4.35 7.91
CA THR A 116 1.59 5.00 7.65
C THR A 116 2.34 5.34 8.93
N LEU A 117 1.61 5.72 9.99
CA LEU A 117 2.19 5.97 11.31
C LEU A 117 2.76 4.68 11.90
N ILE A 118 1.96 3.61 11.91
CA ILE A 118 2.36 2.30 12.45
C ILE A 118 3.56 1.75 11.66
N ALA A 119 3.51 1.86 10.32
CA ALA A 119 4.59 1.44 9.45
C ALA A 119 5.87 2.26 9.67
N GLY A 120 5.77 3.56 9.94
CA GLY A 120 6.93 4.42 10.25
C GLY A 120 7.64 4.09 11.57
N LEU A 121 7.07 3.19 12.39
CA LEU A 121 7.72 2.65 13.59
C LEU A 121 8.49 1.34 13.30
N MET A 122 8.44 0.86 12.07
CA MET A 122 9.09 -0.36 11.61
C MET A 122 10.08 0.00 10.50
N GLU A 123 11.27 -0.60 10.50
CA GLU A 123 12.34 -0.19 9.58
C GLU A 123 12.02 -0.54 8.11
N ASP A 124 11.33 -1.66 7.86
CA ASP A 124 11.11 -2.18 6.50
C ASP A 124 9.65 -2.46 6.15
N ARG A 125 8.69 -1.81 6.82
CA ARG A 125 7.26 -2.02 6.54
C ARG A 125 6.62 -0.76 5.99
N LEU A 126 5.70 -0.93 5.05
CA LEU A 126 4.88 0.14 4.51
C LEU A 126 3.46 0.07 5.07
N GLY A 127 2.74 1.18 5.06
CA GLY A 127 1.37 1.23 5.58
C GLY A 127 0.43 0.21 4.91
N ASN A 128 0.65 -0.10 3.63
CA ASN A 128 -0.13 -1.11 2.93
C ASN A 128 0.10 -2.52 3.49
N ASP A 129 1.32 -2.84 3.93
CA ASP A 129 1.66 -4.15 4.48
C ASP A 129 1.00 -4.34 5.84
N VAL A 130 1.05 -3.32 6.70
CA VAL A 130 0.39 -3.30 8.02
C VAL A 130 -1.12 -3.51 7.85
N LYS A 131 -1.75 -2.75 6.95
CA LYS A 131 -3.18 -2.87 6.63
C LYS A 131 -3.53 -4.28 6.12
N ASN A 132 -2.74 -4.83 5.22
CA ASN A 132 -2.97 -6.17 4.68
C ASN A 132 -2.77 -7.26 5.75
N ARG A 133 -1.79 -7.07 6.64
CA ARG A 133 -1.51 -8.01 7.73
C ARG A 133 -2.67 -8.06 8.72
N ILE A 134 -3.18 -6.90 9.16
CA ILE A 134 -4.34 -6.84 10.06
C ILE A 134 -5.56 -7.50 9.41
N ARG A 135 -5.86 -7.21 8.14
CA ARG A 135 -6.95 -7.88 7.40
C ARG A 135 -6.77 -9.40 7.31
N LEU A 136 -5.54 -9.89 7.25
CA LEU A 136 -5.25 -11.32 7.27
C LEU A 136 -5.51 -11.90 8.68
N LEU A 137 -5.03 -11.24 9.73
CA LEU A 137 -5.22 -11.64 11.12
C LEU A 137 -6.72 -11.65 11.52
N GLU A 138 -7.48 -10.62 11.12
CA GLU A 138 -8.93 -10.55 11.33
C GLU A 138 -9.67 -11.68 10.61
N ARG A 139 -9.29 -11.99 9.36
CA ARG A 139 -9.87 -13.12 8.61
C ARG A 139 -9.57 -14.47 9.26
N ARG A 140 -8.36 -14.65 9.83
CA ARG A 140 -7.99 -15.85 10.58
C ARG A 140 -8.83 -15.99 11.85
N ARG A 141 -8.90 -14.92 12.65
CA ARG A 141 -9.75 -14.86 13.86
C ARG A 141 -11.21 -15.21 13.55
N ARG A 142 -11.80 -14.64 12.50
CA ARG A 142 -13.20 -14.95 12.11
C ARG A 142 -13.41 -16.40 11.69
N ARG A 143 -12.40 -17.06 11.11
CA ARG A 143 -12.49 -18.48 10.74
C ARG A 143 -12.37 -19.38 11.96
N GLU A 144 -11.51 -19.01 12.91
CA GLU A 144 -11.30 -19.74 14.17
C GLU A 144 -12.49 -19.58 15.12
N SER A 145 -13.13 -18.41 15.14
CA SER A 145 -14.35 -18.15 15.94
C SER A 145 -15.66 -18.50 15.22
N GLY A 146 -15.57 -18.93 13.95
CA GLY A 146 -16.74 -19.35 13.18
C GLY A 146 -17.22 -20.74 13.61
N PRO A 147 -18.49 -21.09 13.38
CA PRO A 147 -18.97 -22.44 13.66
C PRO A 147 -18.14 -23.46 12.86
N ILE A 148 -17.76 -24.56 13.51
CA ILE A 148 -17.08 -25.70 12.88
C ILE A 148 -17.92 -26.06 11.66
N ARG A 149 -17.31 -25.97 10.47
CA ARG A 149 -17.93 -26.48 9.25
C ARG A 149 -18.02 -27.99 9.41
N VAL A 150 -19.17 -28.47 9.88
CA VAL A 150 -19.52 -29.89 9.80
C VAL A 150 -19.58 -30.24 8.33
N ASP A 151 -18.57 -30.99 7.86
CA ASP A 151 -18.59 -31.58 6.53
C ASP A 151 -19.85 -32.44 6.43
N ARG A 152 -20.83 -31.98 5.63
CA ARG A 152 -21.96 -32.82 5.24
C ARG A 152 -21.40 -33.89 4.31
N LYS A 153 -21.02 -35.03 4.90
CA LYS A 153 -20.74 -36.26 4.16
C LYS A 153 -22.04 -37.04 3.96
N SER A 154 -22.21 -37.44 2.70
CA SER A 154 -23.17 -38.39 2.10
C SER A 154 -24.61 -37.92 1.92
#